data_AF-A0A3D2RRS6-F1
#
_entry.id   AF-A0A3D2RRS6-F1
#
_cell.length_a   1.000
_cell.length_b   1.000
_cell.length_c   1.000
_cell.angle_alpha   90.00
_cell.angle_beta   90.00
_cell.angle_gamma   90.00
#
_symmetry.space_group_name_H-M   'P 1'
#
loop_
_entity.id
_entity.type
_entity.pdbx_description
1 polymer ?
#
loop_
_entity_poly.entity_id
_entity_poly.type
_entity_poly.pdbx_seq_one_letter_code
_entity_poly.pdbx_strand_id
1 'polypeptide(L)'
;MDIQRSSSTIGATIHGVDVSQPLGPAAVDEIYQTIVDHCVVIFREHQLTQRQLVDFTNNFGVAVEHVRKQPPRDVHEIFIISNVKQDGVEIGALGNAELTFHSDLSYMPKPGTLSMLYALELPSSGGATTWCDCRAAYDALSDEHKASLVGLRAVHRHYVEAQNQPELVDHPVVITHPDSGRKSLYV
;
A
#
# COMPACT_ATOMS: atom_id res chain seq x y z
N MET A 1 2.41 13.97 -18.47
CA MET A 1 2.23 14.00 -17.00
C MET A 1 3.25 14.95 -16.41
N ASP A 2 2.98 15.46 -15.23
CA ASP A 2 3.92 16.27 -14.44
C ASP A 2 4.12 15.60 -13.07
N ILE A 3 5.37 15.37 -12.68
CA ILE A 3 5.74 14.59 -11.50
C ILE A 3 6.43 15.52 -10.51
N GLN A 4 5.76 15.80 -9.40
CA GLN A 4 6.31 16.60 -8.31
C GLN A 4 6.78 15.71 -7.17
N ARG A 5 8.09 15.54 -7.03
CA ARG A 5 8.69 14.81 -5.91
C ARG A 5 8.46 15.52 -4.58
N SER A 6 8.20 14.76 -3.53
CA SER A 6 8.23 15.24 -2.15
C SER A 6 9.62 15.75 -1.74
N SER A 7 9.69 16.67 -0.77
CA SER A 7 10.96 17.07 -0.14
C SER A 7 11.53 15.99 0.80
N SER A 8 10.74 14.95 1.10
CA SER A 8 11.16 13.78 1.87
C SER A 8 11.88 12.73 1.01
N THR A 9 12.38 11.66 1.64
CA THR A 9 13.01 10.54 0.91
C THR A 9 12.01 9.70 0.10
N ILE A 10 10.71 9.80 0.45
CA ILE A 10 9.58 9.06 -0.12
C ILE A 10 8.48 10.02 -0.58
N GLY A 11 7.72 9.63 -1.60
CA GLY A 11 6.55 10.35 -2.06
C GLY A 11 6.77 11.16 -3.35
N ALA A 12 5.79 11.10 -4.25
CA ALA A 12 5.62 12.01 -5.37
C ALA A 12 4.12 12.27 -5.60
N THR A 13 3.79 13.40 -6.21
CA THR A 13 2.43 13.72 -6.70
C THR A 13 2.46 13.77 -8.22
N ILE A 14 1.51 13.12 -8.89
CA ILE A 14 1.38 13.15 -10.36
C ILE A 14 0.19 14.02 -10.75
N HIS A 15 0.43 14.95 -11.66
CA HIS A 15 -0.54 15.85 -12.25
C HIS A 15 -0.67 15.64 -13.77
N GLY A 16 -1.77 16.15 -14.34
CA GLY A 16 -2.01 16.12 -15.79
C GLY A 16 -2.29 14.72 -16.35
N VAL A 17 -2.85 13.83 -15.53
CA VAL A 17 -3.39 12.52 -15.95
C VAL A 17 -4.77 12.32 -15.37
N ASP A 18 -5.68 11.82 -16.19
CA ASP A 18 -7.01 11.40 -15.77
C ASP A 18 -7.02 9.88 -15.60
N VAL A 19 -6.95 9.42 -14.34
CA VAL A 19 -6.96 7.98 -14.01
C VAL A 19 -8.37 7.37 -14.03
N SER A 20 -9.39 8.16 -14.35
CA SER A 20 -10.76 7.65 -14.58
C SER A 20 -10.95 7.04 -15.98
N GLN A 21 -9.97 7.26 -16.87
CA GLN A 21 -9.99 6.78 -18.25
C GLN A 21 -8.93 5.69 -18.47
N PRO A 22 -9.11 4.83 -19.49
CA PRO A 22 -8.06 3.90 -19.90
C PRO A 22 -6.75 4.63 -20.22
N LEU A 23 -5.65 4.13 -19.66
CA LEU A 23 -4.32 4.69 -19.87
C LEU A 23 -3.60 3.99 -21.02
N GLY A 24 -2.83 4.76 -21.80
CA GLY A 24 -1.92 4.18 -22.78
C GLY A 24 -0.69 3.54 -22.11
N PRO A 25 -0.01 2.57 -22.76
CA PRO A 25 1.12 1.86 -22.17
C PRO A 25 2.22 2.78 -21.62
N ALA A 26 2.58 3.82 -22.37
CA ALA A 26 3.60 4.78 -21.93
C ALA A 26 3.22 5.50 -20.63
N ALA A 27 1.93 5.77 -20.41
CA ALA A 27 1.47 6.42 -19.19
C ALA A 27 1.51 5.45 -17.99
N VAL A 28 1.13 4.19 -18.22
CA VAL A 28 1.23 3.13 -17.21
C VAL A 28 2.69 2.93 -16.79
N ASP A 29 3.61 2.84 -17.76
CA ASP A 29 5.03 2.65 -17.49
C ASP A 29 5.63 3.84 -16.70
N GLU A 30 5.28 5.07 -17.06
CA GLU A 30 5.76 6.28 -16.36
C GLU A 30 5.23 6.34 -14.92
N ILE A 31 3.95 6.01 -14.69
CA ILE A 31 3.38 5.93 -13.34
C ILE A 31 4.05 4.82 -12.53
N TYR A 32 4.23 3.64 -13.12
CA TYR A 32 4.84 2.51 -12.45
C TYR A 32 6.29 2.82 -12.06
N GLN A 33 7.07 3.41 -12.95
CA GLN A 33 8.43 3.84 -12.64
C GLN A 33 8.45 4.88 -11.50
N THR A 34 7.50 5.81 -11.50
CA THR A 34 7.33 6.78 -10.40
C THR A 34 7.07 6.08 -9.07
N ILE A 35 6.26 5.01 -9.05
CA ILE A 35 6.02 4.17 -7.87
C ILE A 35 7.31 3.49 -7.43
N VAL A 36 8.08 2.89 -8.34
CA VAL A 36 9.35 2.22 -8.04
C VAL A 36 10.36 3.21 -7.42
N ASP A 37 10.44 4.42 -7.95
CA ASP A 37 11.40 5.43 -7.50
C ASP A 37 10.99 6.08 -6.17
N HIS A 38 9.70 6.35 -6.00
CA HIS A 38 9.18 7.18 -4.90
C HIS A 38 8.36 6.43 -3.85
N CYS A 39 8.04 5.15 -4.06
CA CYS A 39 7.22 4.23 -3.25
C CYS A 39 5.77 4.66 -2.99
N VAL A 40 5.51 5.94 -2.76
CA VAL A 40 4.18 6.51 -2.54
C VAL A 40 3.91 7.51 -3.65
N VAL A 41 2.81 7.32 -4.38
CA VAL A 41 2.38 8.22 -5.44
C VAL A 41 0.99 8.72 -5.13
N ILE A 42 0.80 10.04 -5.21
CA ILE A 42 -0.46 10.70 -4.91
C ILE A 42 -1.05 11.25 -6.21
N PHE A 43 -2.31 10.92 -6.45
CA PHE A 43 -3.15 11.55 -7.46
C PHE A 43 -4.16 12.43 -6.74
N ARG A 44 -4.37 13.66 -7.24
CA ARG A 44 -5.31 14.62 -6.65
C ARG A 44 -6.44 14.89 -7.62
N GLU A 45 -7.61 15.18 -7.04
CA GLU A 45 -8.77 15.71 -7.76
C GLU A 45 -9.42 14.73 -8.75
N HIS A 46 -9.46 13.44 -8.40
CA HIS A 46 -10.17 12.42 -9.19
C HIS A 46 -11.47 11.98 -8.52
N GLN A 47 -12.53 11.87 -9.34
CA GLN A 47 -13.78 11.21 -8.98
C GLN A 47 -13.85 9.88 -9.71
N LEU A 48 -13.71 8.78 -8.97
CA LEU A 48 -13.66 7.43 -9.52
C LEU A 48 -14.87 6.63 -9.04
N THR A 49 -15.48 5.90 -9.96
CA THR A 49 -16.32 4.76 -9.58
C THR A 49 -15.45 3.64 -9.01
N GLN A 50 -16.05 2.74 -8.24
CA GLN A 50 -15.35 1.54 -7.73
C GLN A 50 -14.74 0.72 -8.87
N ARG A 51 -15.44 0.58 -10.01
CA ARG A 51 -14.92 -0.15 -11.17
C ARG A 51 -13.72 0.57 -11.80
N GLN A 52 -13.77 1.89 -11.95
CA GLN A 52 -12.62 2.65 -12.45
C GLN A 52 -11.40 2.55 -11.53
N LEU A 53 -11.59 2.50 -10.20
CA LEU A 53 -10.50 2.27 -9.25
C LEU A 53 -9.86 0.89 -9.45
N VAL A 54 -10.68 -0.15 -9.65
CA VAL A 54 -10.21 -1.50 -9.97
C VAL A 54 -9.48 -1.53 -11.31
N ASP A 55 -10.05 -0.91 -12.35
CA ASP A 55 -9.45 -0.85 -13.69
C ASP A 55 -8.12 -0.11 -13.66
N PHE A 56 -8.01 0.98 -12.90
CA PHE A 56 -6.76 1.70 -12.69
C PHE A 56 -5.72 0.82 -11.99
N THR A 57 -6.11 0.14 -10.91
CA THR A 57 -5.24 -0.80 -10.16
C THR A 57 -4.72 -1.92 -11.06
N ASN A 58 -5.55 -2.43 -11.97
CA ASN A 58 -5.21 -3.53 -12.88
C ASN A 58 -4.14 -3.16 -13.94
N ASN A 59 -3.78 -1.89 -14.09
CA ASN A 59 -2.63 -1.52 -14.93
C ASN A 59 -1.29 -1.96 -14.30
N PHE A 60 -1.24 -2.16 -12.98
CA PHE A 60 0.00 -2.42 -12.23
C PHE A 60 0.06 -3.81 -11.61
N GLY A 61 -0.94 -4.66 -11.89
CA GLY A 61 -1.08 -5.99 -11.29
C GLY A 61 -2.50 -6.51 -11.40
N VAL A 62 -2.86 -7.47 -10.55
CA VAL A 62 -4.22 -7.99 -10.45
C VAL A 62 -4.82 -7.50 -9.14
N ALA A 63 -5.94 -6.77 -9.21
CA ALA A 63 -6.72 -6.43 -8.04
C ALA A 63 -7.28 -7.72 -7.41
N VAL A 64 -7.01 -7.92 -6.12
CA VAL A 64 -7.43 -9.12 -5.38
C VAL A 64 -8.48 -8.76 -4.35
N GLU A 65 -9.42 -9.67 -4.13
CA GLU A 65 -10.37 -9.54 -3.03
C GLU A 65 -9.63 -9.55 -1.68
N HIS A 66 -10.02 -8.63 -0.80
CA HIS A 66 -9.39 -8.51 0.51
C HIS A 66 -9.79 -9.69 1.41
N VAL A 67 -8.83 -10.25 2.15
CA VAL A 67 -9.02 -11.40 3.06
C VAL A 67 -10.01 -11.16 4.22
N ARG A 68 -10.48 -9.93 4.42
CA ARG A 68 -11.33 -9.55 5.56
C ARG A 68 -12.77 -9.52 5.08
N LYS A 69 -13.65 -10.20 5.81
CA LYS A 69 -15.08 -10.20 5.52
C LYS A 69 -15.64 -8.78 5.60
N GLN A 70 -16.44 -8.42 4.61
CA GLN A 70 -17.27 -7.22 4.58
C GLN A 70 -18.71 -7.61 4.22
N PRO A 71 -19.69 -6.72 4.43
CA PRO A 71 -21.03 -6.91 3.86
C PRO A 71 -20.94 -7.18 2.35
N PRO A 72 -21.88 -7.97 1.76
CA PRO A 72 -21.88 -8.25 0.33
C PRO A 72 -21.91 -6.99 -0.54
N ARG A 73 -21.21 -7.03 -1.68
CA ARG A 73 -21.07 -5.91 -2.62
C ARG A 73 -20.93 -6.37 -4.06
N ASP A 74 -21.14 -5.46 -4.99
CA ASP A 74 -21.04 -5.71 -6.43
C ASP A 74 -19.59 -5.69 -6.96
N VAL A 75 -18.70 -4.96 -6.29
CA VAL A 75 -17.26 -4.89 -6.63
C VAL A 75 -16.47 -5.49 -5.48
N HIS A 76 -16.13 -6.78 -5.62
CA HIS A 76 -15.53 -7.59 -4.56
C HIS A 76 -14.06 -7.24 -4.28
N GLU A 77 -13.37 -6.64 -5.25
CA GLU A 77 -11.98 -6.20 -5.13
C GLU A 77 -11.83 -4.97 -4.21
N ILE A 78 -12.93 -4.26 -3.92
CA ILE A 78 -12.92 -3.06 -3.09
C ILE A 78 -13.16 -3.36 -1.62
N PHE A 79 -12.14 -3.08 -0.81
CA PHE A 79 -12.24 -3.07 0.63
C PHE A 79 -12.54 -1.66 1.16
N ILE A 80 -13.70 -1.46 1.80
CA ILE A 80 -14.06 -0.16 2.41
C ILE A 80 -13.53 -0.08 3.83
N ILE A 81 -12.62 0.87 4.05
CA ILE A 81 -12.17 1.31 5.37
C ILE A 81 -13.07 2.46 5.80
N SER A 82 -13.89 2.26 6.84
CA SER A 82 -14.84 3.28 7.27
C SER A 82 -15.28 3.09 8.73
N ASN A 83 -15.56 4.21 9.39
CA ASN A 83 -16.23 4.27 10.69
C ASN A 83 -17.72 4.69 10.57
N VAL A 84 -18.23 4.86 9.36
CA VAL A 84 -19.60 5.28 9.09
C VAL A 84 -20.57 4.12 9.30
N LYS A 85 -21.73 4.43 9.87
CA LYS A 85 -22.86 3.50 10.02
C LYS A 85 -24.07 4.03 9.27
N GLN A 86 -24.72 3.16 8.51
CA GLN A 86 -25.99 3.41 7.84
C GLN A 86 -27.04 2.49 8.44
N ASP A 87 -28.15 3.05 8.95
CA ASP A 87 -29.21 2.30 9.63
C ASP A 87 -28.71 1.39 10.77
N GLY A 88 -27.65 1.85 11.46
CA GLY A 88 -27.00 1.10 12.55
C GLY A 88 -26.00 0.04 12.11
N VAL A 89 -25.85 -0.19 10.80
CA VAL A 89 -24.93 -1.18 10.21
C VAL A 89 -23.66 -0.50 9.71
N GLU A 90 -22.50 -1.09 9.99
CA GLU A 90 -21.21 -0.60 9.50
C GLU A 90 -21.12 -0.74 7.97
N ILE A 91 -20.82 0.35 7.28
CA ILE A 91 -20.66 0.32 5.81
C ILE A 91 -19.28 -0.19 5.40
N GLY A 92 -18.38 -0.49 6.33
CA GLY A 92 -17.00 -0.85 6.09
C GLY A 92 -16.40 -1.60 7.27
N ALA A 93 -15.08 -1.69 7.32
CA ALA A 93 -14.35 -2.32 8.41
C ALA A 93 -13.28 -1.38 8.98
N LEU A 94 -12.58 -1.86 10.02
CA LEU A 94 -11.49 -1.19 10.77
C LEU A 94 -11.92 -0.03 11.67
N GLY A 95 -13.02 0.66 11.37
CA GLY A 95 -13.54 1.73 12.22
C GLY A 95 -12.58 2.92 12.28
N ASN A 96 -12.30 3.42 13.48
CA ASN A 96 -11.51 4.63 13.73
C ASN A 96 -10.26 4.38 14.60
N ALA A 97 -9.81 3.13 14.73
CA ALA A 97 -8.63 2.81 15.51
C ALA A 97 -7.35 3.23 14.78
N GLU A 98 -6.36 3.70 15.53
CA GLU A 98 -5.02 3.93 15.00
C GLU A 98 -4.33 2.59 14.70
N LEU A 99 -3.73 2.49 13.52
CA LEU A 99 -2.91 1.35 13.14
C LEU A 99 -1.44 1.67 13.42
N THR A 100 -0.74 0.72 14.03
CA THR A 100 0.72 0.79 14.14
C THR A 100 1.35 0.70 12.74
N PHE A 101 2.60 1.13 12.60
CA PHE A 101 3.37 0.90 11.36
C PHE A 101 3.30 -0.58 10.96
N HIS A 102 2.98 -0.82 9.69
CA HIS A 102 2.84 -2.15 9.12
C HIS A 102 3.09 -2.09 7.60
N SER A 103 3.32 -3.26 7.03
CA SER A 103 3.18 -3.52 5.59
C SER A 103 1.99 -4.44 5.38
N ASP A 104 1.10 -4.06 4.47
CA ASP A 104 -0.08 -4.85 4.12
C ASP A 104 0.31 -6.27 3.72
N LEU A 105 -0.47 -7.23 4.22
CA LEU A 105 -0.32 -8.66 3.92
C LEU A 105 1.07 -9.26 4.18
N SER A 106 1.93 -8.61 4.98
CA SER A 106 3.27 -9.14 5.28
C SER A 106 3.25 -10.49 6.00
N TYR A 107 2.17 -10.80 6.70
CA TYR A 107 1.89 -12.11 7.31
C TYR A 107 1.48 -13.20 6.31
N MET A 108 1.47 -12.91 5.01
CA MET A 108 1.22 -13.88 3.94
C MET A 108 2.55 -14.35 3.32
N PRO A 109 2.66 -15.62 2.87
CA PRO A 109 3.87 -16.12 2.21
C PRO A 109 4.22 -15.37 0.92
N LYS A 110 3.18 -14.84 0.25
CA LYS A 110 3.30 -13.94 -0.91
C LYS A 110 2.54 -12.65 -0.57
N PRO A 111 3.24 -11.64 -0.02
CA PRO A 111 2.63 -10.36 0.29
C PRO A 111 2.12 -9.63 -0.95
N GLY A 112 1.24 -8.65 -0.75
CA GLY A 112 0.81 -7.75 -1.82
C GLY A 112 1.97 -6.88 -2.33
N THR A 113 1.94 -6.54 -3.62
CA THR A 113 2.98 -5.72 -4.25
C THR A 113 2.71 -4.22 -4.14
N LEU A 114 1.43 -3.82 -4.22
CA LEU A 114 0.97 -2.43 -4.16
C LEU A 114 -0.37 -2.36 -3.42
N SER A 115 -0.57 -1.26 -2.69
CA SER A 115 -1.86 -0.93 -2.07
C SER A 115 -2.40 0.36 -2.71
N MET A 116 -3.67 0.35 -3.07
CA MET A 116 -4.38 1.51 -3.62
C MET A 116 -5.38 2.02 -2.57
N LEU A 117 -5.26 3.28 -2.19
CA LEU A 117 -6.18 3.91 -1.23
C LEU A 117 -6.86 5.12 -1.89
N TYR A 118 -8.19 5.11 -1.91
CA TYR A 118 -9.00 6.17 -2.49
C TYR A 118 -9.88 6.81 -1.42
N ALA A 119 -9.71 8.13 -1.22
CA ALA A 119 -10.46 8.88 -0.21
C ALA A 119 -11.85 9.26 -0.74
N LEU A 120 -12.90 8.76 -0.08
CA LEU A 120 -14.29 9.13 -0.36
C LEU A 120 -14.76 10.28 0.52
N GLU A 121 -14.52 10.15 1.83
CA GLU A 121 -14.88 11.13 2.84
C GLU A 121 -13.70 11.26 3.81
N LEU A 122 -13.33 12.51 4.15
CA LEU A 122 -12.22 12.81 5.04
C LEU A 122 -12.74 13.52 6.30
N PRO A 123 -12.21 13.21 7.49
CA PRO A 123 -12.54 13.97 8.69
C PRO A 123 -11.98 15.40 8.58
N SER A 124 -12.64 16.35 9.25
CA SER A 124 -12.17 17.74 9.33
C SER A 124 -10.84 17.89 10.08
N SER A 125 -10.47 16.91 10.90
CA SER A 125 -9.21 16.84 11.62
C SER A 125 -8.83 15.40 11.96
N GLY A 126 -7.53 15.08 11.98
CA GLY A 126 -7.04 13.73 12.24
C GLY A 126 -7.14 12.82 11.01
N GLY A 127 -6.98 11.51 11.20
CA GLY A 127 -7.10 10.51 10.12
C GLY A 127 -5.99 10.55 9.08
N ALA A 128 -4.85 11.17 9.39
CA ALA A 128 -3.71 11.21 8.48
C ALA A 128 -3.09 9.82 8.32
N THR A 129 -2.72 9.48 7.09
CA THR A 129 -1.84 8.34 6.81
C THR A 129 -0.39 8.81 6.84
N THR A 130 0.47 8.09 7.56
CA THR A 130 1.91 8.33 7.58
C THR A 130 2.64 7.19 6.90
N TRP A 131 3.78 7.50 6.27
CA TRP A 131 4.60 6.53 5.56
C TRP A 131 6.04 6.58 6.08
N CYS A 132 6.71 5.44 6.07
CA CYS A 132 8.13 5.30 6.42
C CYS A 132 8.91 4.76 5.23
N ASP A 133 10.03 5.41 4.90
CA ASP A 133 10.94 4.96 3.86
C ASP A 133 11.93 3.94 4.43
N CYS A 134 11.54 2.66 4.46
CA CYS A 134 12.38 1.57 4.98
C CYS A 134 13.67 1.34 4.17
N ARG A 135 13.69 1.87 2.96
CA ARG A 135 14.81 1.97 2.02
C ARG A 135 15.83 2.99 2.56
N ALA A 136 15.39 4.21 2.85
CA ALA A 136 16.23 5.23 3.48
C ALA A 136 16.68 4.83 4.90
N ALA A 137 15.80 4.15 5.65
CA ALA A 137 16.15 3.60 6.96
C ALA A 137 17.31 2.59 6.87
N TYR A 138 17.31 1.71 5.86
CA TYR A 138 18.42 0.79 5.60
C TYR A 138 19.72 1.55 5.26
N ASP A 139 19.65 2.55 4.37
CA ASP A 139 20.82 3.31 3.94
C ASP A 139 21.51 4.02 5.11
N ALA A 140 20.73 4.52 6.07
CA ALA A 140 21.19 5.23 7.26
C ALA A 140 21.89 4.34 8.31
N LEU A 141 21.79 3.01 8.19
CA LEU A 141 22.50 2.09 9.08
C LEU A 141 24.01 2.13 8.83
N SER A 142 24.81 1.96 9.91
CA SER A 142 26.24 1.71 9.81
C SER A 142 26.53 0.38 9.10
N ASP A 143 27.73 0.23 8.54
CA ASP A 143 28.11 -1.04 7.91
C ASP A 143 28.11 -2.21 8.89
N GLU A 144 28.43 -1.96 10.15
CA GLU A 144 28.33 -2.95 11.23
C GLU A 144 26.87 -3.42 11.43
N HIS A 145 25.91 -2.50 11.49
CA HIS A 145 24.50 -2.86 11.59
C HIS A 145 24.00 -3.54 10.31
N LYS A 146 24.41 -3.08 9.13
CA LYS A 146 24.06 -3.77 7.87
C LYS A 146 24.59 -5.21 7.85
N ALA A 147 25.80 -5.43 8.37
CA ALA A 147 26.41 -6.75 8.48
C ALA A 147 25.69 -7.64 9.50
N SER A 148 25.26 -7.09 10.63
CA SER A 148 24.54 -7.87 11.67
C SER A 148 23.15 -8.34 11.22
N LEU A 149 22.55 -7.68 10.24
CA LEU A 149 21.25 -8.06 9.66
C LEU A 149 21.34 -9.16 8.58
N VAL A 150 22.54 -9.51 8.12
CA VAL A 150 22.71 -10.49 7.03
C VAL A 150 22.19 -11.86 7.46
N GLY A 151 21.28 -12.43 6.66
CA GLY A 151 20.71 -13.75 6.91
C GLY A 151 19.59 -13.79 7.96
N LEU A 152 19.30 -12.67 8.64
CA LEU A 152 18.19 -12.61 9.58
C LEU A 152 16.84 -12.65 8.86
N ARG A 153 15.87 -13.28 9.51
CA ARG A 153 14.48 -13.40 9.06
C ARG A 153 13.56 -12.91 10.17
N ALA A 154 12.56 -12.11 9.82
CA ALA A 154 11.53 -11.62 10.72
C ALA A 154 10.26 -12.45 10.55
N VAL A 155 9.62 -12.81 11.66
CA VAL A 155 8.32 -13.48 11.65
C VAL A 155 7.24 -12.41 11.59
N HIS A 156 6.41 -12.45 10.55
CA HIS A 156 5.31 -11.49 10.38
C HIS A 156 4.01 -12.14 10.81
N ARG A 157 3.33 -11.53 11.79
CA ARG A 157 2.03 -12.01 12.29
C ARG A 157 1.01 -10.91 12.26
N HIS A 158 -0.19 -11.27 11.84
CA HIS A 158 -1.37 -10.46 12.03
C HIS A 158 -1.78 -10.46 13.51
N TYR A 159 -2.23 -9.32 14.03
CA TYR A 159 -2.63 -9.18 15.43
C TYR A 159 -3.90 -9.97 15.80
N VAL A 160 -4.75 -10.25 14.80
CA VAL A 160 -5.87 -11.20 14.94
C VAL A 160 -5.39 -12.59 14.54
N GLU A 161 -5.31 -13.48 15.53
CA GLU A 161 -4.74 -14.83 15.36
C GLU A 161 -5.42 -15.65 14.27
N ALA A 162 -6.75 -15.56 14.15
CA ALA A 162 -7.51 -16.29 13.14
C ALA A 162 -7.22 -15.88 11.68
N GLN A 163 -6.47 -14.78 11.45
CA GLN A 163 -6.04 -14.35 10.12
C GLN A 163 -4.62 -14.83 9.77
N ASN A 164 -3.89 -15.41 10.73
CA ASN A 164 -2.57 -15.96 10.47
C ASN A 164 -2.66 -17.29 9.71
N GLN A 165 -1.64 -17.56 8.89
CA GLN A 165 -1.49 -18.85 8.24
C GLN A 165 -1.16 -19.94 9.28
N PRO A 166 -1.54 -21.22 9.01
CA PRO A 166 -1.16 -22.34 9.88
C PRO A 166 0.36 -22.51 9.99
N GLU A 167 1.07 -22.26 8.90
CA GLU A 167 2.53 -22.28 8.85
C GLU A 167 3.11 -20.92 9.22
N LEU A 168 4.28 -20.94 9.85
CA LEU A 168 5.01 -19.73 10.20
C LEU A 168 5.43 -18.98 8.93
N VAL A 169 5.03 -17.72 8.84
CA VAL A 169 5.43 -16.83 7.75
C VAL A 169 6.55 -15.93 8.23
N ASP A 170 7.70 -16.05 7.59
CA ASP A 170 8.85 -15.20 7.81
C ASP A 170 9.45 -14.69 6.50
N HIS A 171 10.06 -13.51 6.58
CA HIS A 171 10.70 -12.84 5.45
C HIS A 171 12.10 -12.38 5.82
N PRO A 172 13.04 -12.25 4.87
CA PRO A 172 14.35 -11.66 5.15
C PRO A 172 14.18 -10.24 5.73
N VAL A 173 14.91 -9.93 6.81
CA VAL A 173 14.90 -8.58 7.42
C VAL A 173 15.40 -7.52 6.45
N VAL A 174 16.29 -7.92 5.52
CA VAL A 174 16.76 -7.08 4.43
C VAL A 174 16.30 -7.69 3.12
N ILE A 175 15.39 -7.03 2.43
CA ILE A 175 14.93 -7.40 1.10
C ILE A 175 15.60 -6.52 0.03
N THR A 176 15.62 -7.00 -1.21
CA THR A 176 16.02 -6.22 -2.38
C THR A 176 14.80 -6.07 -3.27
N HIS A 177 14.40 -4.83 -3.54
CA HIS A 177 13.29 -4.55 -4.45
C HIS A 177 13.65 -5.04 -5.86
N PRO A 178 12.79 -5.84 -6.52
CA PRO A 178 13.13 -6.46 -7.79
C PRO A 178 13.41 -5.45 -8.90
N ASP A 179 12.61 -4.38 -8.99
CA ASP A 179 12.73 -3.42 -10.09
C ASP A 179 13.77 -2.31 -9.88
N SER A 180 13.88 -1.75 -8.66
CA SER A 180 14.88 -0.72 -8.36
C SER A 180 16.24 -1.26 -7.92
N GLY A 181 16.34 -2.54 -7.56
CA GLY A 181 17.55 -3.13 -6.96
C GLY A 181 17.91 -2.58 -5.57
N ARG A 182 17.07 -1.71 -5.00
CA ARG A 182 17.33 -1.08 -3.71
C ARG A 182 17.07 -2.04 -2.55
N LYS A 183 17.93 -1.98 -1.53
CA LYS A 183 17.71 -2.69 -0.28
C LYS A 183 16.73 -1.91 0.62
N SER A 184 15.93 -2.67 1.37
CA SER A 184 14.97 -2.13 2.34
C SER A 184 14.94 -3.01 3.58
N LEU A 185 14.70 -2.39 4.74
CA LEU A 185 14.26 -3.14 5.92
C LEU A 185 12.83 -3.66 5.69
N TYR A 186 12.57 -4.90 6.11
CA TYR A 186 11.25 -5.52 6.07
C TYR A 186 10.99 -6.26 7.37
N VAL A 187 10.30 -5.57 8.28
CA VAL A 187 10.03 -5.98 9.67
C VAL A 187 8.63 -5.56 10.08
#